data_AF-A0A945IQL5-F1
#
_entry.id   AF-A0A945IQL5-F1
#
_cell.length_a   1.000
_cell.length_b   1.000
_cell.length_c   1.000
_cell.angle_alpha   90.00
_cell.angle_beta   90.00
_cell.angle_gamma   90.00
#
_symmetry.space_group_name_H-M   'P 1'
#
loop_
_entity.id
_entity.type
_entity.pdbx_description
1 polymer ?
#
loop_
_entity_poly.entity_id
_entity_poly.type
_entity_poly.pdbx_seq_one_letter_code
_entity_poly.pdbx_strand_id
1 'polypeptide(L)' 'MAHIMTVDFERNLAPIGQCAFCGGESHTFYNCSSGWCRELTLACDSCVARGALSLNRIH' A
#
# COMPACT_ATOMS: atom_id res chain seq x y z
N MET A 1 -4.23 -27.65 -22.50
CA MET A 1 -4.17 -27.64 -21.02
C MET A 1 -3.49 -26.34 -20.61
N ALA A 2 -4.18 -25.45 -19.90
CA ALA A 2 -3.61 -24.18 -19.45
C ALA A 2 -3.11 -24.33 -18.01
N HIS A 3 -1.82 -24.13 -17.79
CA HIS A 3 -1.24 -24.12 -16.46
C HIS A 3 -1.43 -22.72 -15.86
N ILE A 4 -2.19 -22.64 -14.76
CA ILE A 4 -2.32 -21.43 -13.96
C ILE A 4 -1.15 -21.43 -13.00
N MET A 5 -0.26 -20.44 -13.10
CA MET A 5 0.79 -20.22 -12.11
C MET A 5 0.18 -19.51 -10.89
N THR A 6 0.00 -20.22 -9.78
CA THR A 6 -0.32 -19.64 -8.48
C THR A 6 0.97 -19.32 -7.75
N VAL A 7 1.29 -18.03 -7.62
CA VAL A 7 2.39 -17.54 -6.78
C VAL A 7 1.82 -17.22 -5.40
N ASP A 8 2.24 -17.97 -4.39
CA ASP A 8 1.89 -17.72 -2.99
C ASP A 8 3.01 -16.85 -2.38
N PHE A 9 2.68 -15.60 -2.04
CA PHE A 9 3.64 -14.68 -1.45
C PHE A 9 3.71 -14.94 0.06
N GLU A 10 4.85 -15.45 0.51
CA GLU A 10 5.08 -15.82 1.91
C GLU A 10 4.90 -14.61 2.85
N ARG A 11 4.34 -14.83 4.05
CA ARG A 11 4.03 -13.74 5.00
C ARG A 11 5.25 -13.02 5.57
N ASN A 12 6.45 -13.57 5.35
CA ASN A 12 7.71 -13.09 5.93
C ASN A 12 8.57 -12.36 4.88
N LEU A 13 7.92 -11.63 3.97
CA LEU A 13 8.59 -10.76 3.03
C LEU A 13 9.23 -9.59 3.78
N ALA A 14 10.44 -9.22 3.40
CA ALA A 14 11.05 -7.99 3.89
C ALA A 14 10.12 -6.79 3.59
N PRO A 15 10.07 -5.78 4.47
CA PRO A 15 9.34 -4.55 4.18
C PRO A 15 9.89 -3.90 2.91
N ILE A 16 8.98 -3.41 2.08
CA ILE A 16 9.34 -2.64 0.88
C ILE A 16 9.98 -1.31 1.30
N GLY A 17 9.52 -0.74 2.42
CA GLY A 17 10.05 0.48 2.99
C GLY A 17 9.18 1.01 4.13
N GLN A 18 9.29 2.31 4.38
CA GLN A 18 8.57 2.99 5.45
C GLN A 18 7.25 3.59 4.94
N CYS A 19 6.20 3.46 5.74
CA CYS A 19 4.90 4.07 5.55
C CYS A 19 5.04 5.60 5.54
N ALA A 20 4.56 6.23 4.47
CA ALA A 20 4.63 7.68 4.29
C ALA A 20 3.89 8.49 5.38
N PHE A 21 3.03 7.86 6.18
CA PHE A 21 2.18 8.54 7.17
C PHE A 21 2.65 8.37 8.62
N CYS A 22 3.40 7.31 8.93
CA CYS A 22 3.79 7.01 10.31
C CYS A 22 5.23 6.52 10.47
N GLY A 23 5.98 6.31 9.37
CA GLY A 23 7.34 5.79 9.39
C GLY A 23 7.47 4.30 9.72
N GLY A 24 6.37 3.61 10.07
CA GLY A 24 6.36 2.16 10.32
C GLY A 24 6.61 1.33 9.06
N GLU A 25 6.92 0.06 9.21
CA GLU A 25 7.16 -0.86 8.08
C GLU A 25 5.91 -1.01 7.20
N SER A 26 6.11 -1.06 5.88
CA SER A 26 5.06 -1.29 4.89
C SER A 26 5.51 -2.26 3.81
N HIS A 27 4.55 -3.08 3.38
CA HIS A 27 4.69 -4.09 2.34
C HIS A 27 3.73 -3.84 1.17
N THR A 28 3.06 -2.68 1.13
CA THR A 28 1.96 -2.47 0.17
C THR A 28 1.91 -1.02 -0.30
N PHE A 29 1.87 -0.87 -1.63
CA PHE A 29 1.53 0.38 -2.27
C PHE A 29 0.02 0.49 -2.43
N TYR A 30 -0.52 1.63 -2.06
CA TYR A 30 -1.93 1.93 -2.22
C TYR A 30 -2.13 3.03 -3.24
N ASN A 31 -3.16 2.89 -4.06
CA ASN A 31 -3.64 3.98 -4.89
C ASN A 31 -4.17 5.10 -3.99
N CYS A 32 -3.82 6.32 -4.35
CA CYS A 32 -4.47 7.51 -3.83
C CYS A 32 -6.00 7.43 -4.03
N SER A 33 -6.78 7.95 -3.08
CA SER A 33 -8.26 7.82 -3.10
C SER A 33 -8.95 8.54 -4.25
N SER A 34 -8.24 9.40 -4.98
CA SER A 34 -8.81 10.16 -6.08
C SER A 34 -8.57 9.51 -7.43
N GLY A 35 -9.60 9.45 -8.27
CA GLY A 35 -9.47 8.98 -9.66
C GLY A 35 -8.54 9.83 -10.53
N TRP A 36 -8.18 11.05 -10.12
CA TRP A 36 -7.18 11.87 -10.83
C TRP A 36 -5.75 11.63 -10.35
N CYS A 37 -5.59 11.10 -9.15
CA CYS A 37 -4.30 10.94 -8.49
C CYS A 37 -3.69 9.62 -8.95
N ARG A 38 -2.82 9.68 -9.96
CA ARG A 38 -2.10 8.52 -10.52
C ARG A 38 -0.82 8.21 -9.73
N GLU A 39 -0.90 8.36 -8.42
CA GLU A 39 0.23 8.18 -7.51
C GLU A 39 0.01 6.96 -6.61
N LEU A 40 1.08 6.19 -6.45
CA LEU A 40 1.16 5.07 -5.53
C LEU A 40 1.88 5.54 -4.27
N THR A 41 1.20 5.42 -3.13
CA THR A 41 1.79 5.75 -1.83
C THR A 41 2.12 4.47 -1.07
N LEU A 42 3.35 4.36 -0.58
CA LEU A 42 3.74 3.29 0.33
C LEU A 42 3.11 3.55 1.70
N ALA A 43 2.16 2.72 2.12
CA ALA A 43 1.40 2.90 3.35
C ALA A 43 1.17 1.57 4.06
N CYS A 44 1.08 1.57 5.39
CA CYS A 44 0.71 0.38 6.14
C CYS A 44 -0.81 0.27 6.30
N ASP A 45 -1.30 -0.96 6.44
CA ASP A 45 -2.74 -1.26 6.48
C ASP A 45 -3.46 -0.51 7.61
N SER A 46 -2.79 -0.30 8.74
CA SER A 46 -3.33 0.46 9.86
C SER A 46 -3.59 1.94 9.51
N CYS A 47 -2.73 2.57 8.72
CA CYS A 47 -2.93 3.95 8.26
C CYS A 47 -4.05 4.02 7.23
N VAL A 48 -4.13 3.05 6.33
CA VAL A 48 -5.20 2.96 5.33
C VAL A 48 -6.56 2.75 6.01
N ALA A 49 -6.66 1.85 6.98
CA ALA A 49 -7.88 1.62 7.76
C ALA A 49 -8.35 2.86 8.53
N ARG A 50 -7.43 3.79 8.85
CA ARG A 50 -7.72 5.09 9.50
C ARG A 50 -7.98 6.23 8.52
N GLY A 51 -8.07 5.94 7.21
CA GLY A 51 -8.41 6.92 6.18
C GLY A 51 -7.25 7.81 5.73
N ALA A 52 -5.99 7.41 5.95
CA ALA A 52 -4.82 8.22 5.59
C ALA A 52 -4.72 8.54 4.07
N LEU A 53 -5.36 7.72 3.22
CA LEU A 53 -5.38 7.92 1.75
C LEU A 53 -6.45 8.89 1.27
N SER A 54 -7.37 9.33 2.14
CA SER A 54 -8.38 10.33 1.77
C SER A 54 -7.69 11.67 1.58
N LEU A 55 -7.93 12.30 0.42
CA LEU A 55 -7.34 13.53 -0.14
C LEU A 55 -7.12 14.75 0.78
N ASN A 56 -7.54 14.68 2.04
CA ASN A 56 -7.61 15.81 2.96
C ASN A 56 -6.40 15.94 3.92
N ARG A 57 -5.26 15.29 3.61
CA ARG A 57 -4.03 15.39 4.43
C ARG A 57 -2.76 15.75 3.65
N ILE A 58 -2.90 16.21 2.41
CA ILE A 58 -1.78 16.73 1.62
C ILE A 58 -2.02 18.22 1.39
N HIS A 59 -2.08 18.98 2.48
CA HIS A 59 -1.75 20.41 2.53
C HIS A 59 -1.18 20.70 3.92
#